data_AF-A0A5C9ASK2-F1
#
_entry.id   AF-A0A5C9ASK2-F1
#
_cell.length_a   1.000
_cell.length_b   1.000
_cell.length_c   1.000
_cell.angle_alpha   90.00
_cell.angle_beta   90.00
_cell.angle_gamma   90.00
#
_symmetry.space_group_name_H-M   'P 1'
#
loop_
_entity.id
_entity.type
_entity.pdbx_description
1 polymer ?
#
loop_
_entity_poly.entity_id
_entity_poly.type
_entity_poly.pdbx_seq_one_letter_code
_entity_poly.pdbx_strand_id
1 'polypeptide(L)'
;HNARLSGYIFVDFSVSFLRLFLEKDWIDYLASTDMGIVLVSDRNMQSLANYWRKHNSAISAVIYNDDGLDVANEKIRQLFIGRYLSFTRGNTLTQMEFTIMGYMVSGYNPYQIAEVLDMDIRSIYAYKQRIEKRMGGKINELFIRSHSVQH
;
A
#
# COMPACT_ATOMS: atom_id res chain seq x y z
N HIS A 1 16.51 16.88 13.81
CA HIS A 1 16.35 15.68 14.64
C HIS A 1 14.89 15.25 14.44
N ASN A 2 14.64 14.19 13.66
CA ASN A 2 13.28 13.87 13.15
C ASN A 2 12.63 12.68 13.87
N ALA A 3 13.14 12.28 15.04
CA ALA A 3 12.51 11.24 15.84
C ALA A 3 11.15 11.78 16.33
N ARG A 4 10.06 11.08 15.98
CA ARG A 4 8.71 11.44 16.44
C ARG A 4 8.60 11.07 17.92
N LEU A 5 8.52 12.08 18.78
CA LEU A 5 8.40 11.91 20.24
C LEU A 5 7.10 11.20 20.64
N SER A 6 6.08 11.28 19.78
CA SER A 6 4.78 10.61 19.89
C SER A 6 4.85 9.08 19.70
N GLY A 7 5.96 8.54 19.19
CA GLY A 7 6.14 7.10 18.97
C GLY A 7 5.75 6.64 17.56
N TYR A 8 5.58 5.32 17.40
CA TYR A 8 5.30 4.68 16.11
C TYR A 8 4.13 3.69 16.19
N ILE A 9 3.33 3.64 15.12
CA ILE A 9 2.25 2.67 14.92
C ILE A 9 2.72 1.65 13.88
N PHE A 10 2.67 0.37 14.24
CA PHE A 10 2.94 -0.73 13.33
C PHE A 10 1.62 -1.24 12.76
N VAL A 11 1.48 -1.20 11.44
CA VAL A 11 0.27 -1.62 10.73
C VAL A 11 0.56 -2.93 10.02
N ASP A 12 -0.25 -3.96 10.28
CA ASP A 12 -0.28 -5.17 9.46
C ASP A 12 -0.81 -4.81 8.07
N PHE A 13 0.09 -4.70 7.10
CA PHE A 13 -0.21 -4.29 5.74
C PHE A 13 -0.31 -5.51 4.83
N SER A 14 -1.32 -6.32 5.10
CA SER A 14 -1.59 -7.62 4.47
C SER A 14 -2.79 -7.59 3.51
N VAL A 15 -2.84 -8.54 2.57
CA VAL A 15 -3.91 -8.68 1.58
C VAL A 15 -5.28 -8.87 2.22
N SER A 16 -5.31 -9.40 3.44
CA SER A 16 -6.48 -9.53 4.29
C SER A 16 -7.23 -8.21 4.49
N PHE A 17 -6.55 -7.06 4.40
CA PHE A 17 -7.15 -5.73 4.55
C PHE A 17 -7.03 -4.89 3.27
N LEU A 18 -6.89 -5.52 2.10
CA LEU A 18 -6.69 -4.83 0.82
C LEU A 18 -7.73 -3.73 0.55
N ARG A 19 -9.01 -3.96 0.87
CA ARG A 19 -10.09 -2.99 0.67
C ARG A 19 -9.84 -1.71 1.47
N LEU A 20 -9.53 -1.85 2.76
CA LEU A 20 -9.21 -0.75 3.66
C LEU A 20 -8.06 0.10 3.10
N PHE A 21 -7.01 -0.55 2.60
CA PHE A 21 -5.81 0.14 2.11
C PHE A 21 -5.92 0.77 0.72
N LEU A 22 -7.07 0.65 0.05
CA LEU A 22 -7.37 1.38 -1.19
C LEU A 22 -8.20 2.65 -0.94
N GLU A 23 -8.64 2.87 0.31
CA GLU A 23 -9.28 4.09 0.76
C GLU A 23 -8.26 5.02 1.43
N LYS A 24 -8.56 6.31 1.58
CA LYS A 24 -7.68 7.28 2.25
C LYS A 24 -7.93 7.40 3.75
N ASP A 25 -9.14 7.06 4.19
CA ASP A 25 -9.60 7.32 5.55
C ASP A 25 -8.71 6.65 6.61
N TRP A 26 -8.21 5.43 6.35
CA TRP A 26 -7.33 4.73 7.28
C TRP A 26 -6.04 5.51 7.57
N ILE A 27 -5.44 6.12 6.55
CA ILE A 27 -4.16 6.80 6.71
C ILE A 27 -4.35 8.19 7.32
N ASP A 28 -5.44 8.88 6.97
CA ASP A 28 -5.78 10.18 7.55
C ASP A 28 -6.10 10.02 9.05
N TYR A 29 -6.82 8.96 9.42
CA TYR A 29 -7.08 8.60 10.81
C TYR A 29 -5.78 8.36 11.59
N LEU A 30 -4.87 7.50 11.10
CA LEU A 30 -3.63 7.21 11.79
C LEU A 30 -2.69 8.43 11.83
N ALA A 31 -2.65 9.22 10.78
CA ALA A 31 -1.82 10.43 10.72
C ALA A 31 -2.26 11.50 11.74
N SER A 32 -3.55 11.54 12.11
CA SER A 32 -4.08 12.47 13.12
C SER A 32 -3.51 12.25 14.54
N THR A 33 -2.87 11.11 14.79
CA THR A 33 -2.25 10.78 16.09
C THR A 33 -0.88 11.43 16.29
N ASP A 34 -0.34 12.10 15.27
CA ASP A 34 1.04 12.59 15.18
C ASP A 34 2.13 11.51 15.32
N MET A 35 1.78 10.22 15.42
CA MET A 35 2.73 9.10 15.50
C MET A 35 3.28 8.73 14.12
N GLY A 36 4.50 8.22 14.05
CA GLY A 36 5.08 7.71 12.80
C GLY A 36 4.47 6.36 12.42
N ILE A 37 4.19 6.13 11.14
CA ILE A 37 3.56 4.86 10.71
C ILE A 37 4.62 3.94 10.09
N VAL A 38 4.63 2.68 10.51
CA VAL A 38 5.48 1.62 9.95
C VAL A 38 4.57 0.55 9.37
N LEU A 39 4.67 0.33 8.07
CA LEU A 39 3.92 -0.74 7.41
C LEU A 39 4.70 -2.05 7.50
N VAL A 40 4.06 -3.12 7.95
CA VAL A 40 4.60 -4.47 7.92
C VAL A 40 3.89 -5.21 6.78
N SER A 41 4.54 -5.30 5.64
CA SER A 41 3.89 -5.68 4.38
C SER A 41 4.13 -7.14 4.02
N ASP A 42 3.05 -7.83 3.64
CA ASP A 42 3.16 -9.13 2.99
C ASP A 42 3.72 -9.02 1.55
N ARG A 43 4.00 -10.18 0.94
CA ARG A 43 4.58 -10.25 -0.41
C ARG A 43 3.72 -9.59 -1.49
N ASN A 44 2.40 -9.73 -1.40
CA ASN A 44 1.47 -9.24 -2.42
C ASN A 44 1.26 -7.72 -2.28
N MET A 45 1.39 -7.19 -1.07
CA MET A 45 1.08 -5.81 -0.75
C MET A 45 2.27 -4.86 -0.85
N GLN A 46 3.49 -5.36 -1.05
CA GLN A 46 4.71 -4.53 -1.09
C GLN A 46 4.60 -3.33 -2.05
N SER A 47 4.06 -3.53 -3.26
CA SER A 47 3.94 -2.45 -4.24
C SER A 47 2.94 -1.37 -3.85
N LEU A 48 1.88 -1.74 -3.11
CA LEU A 48 0.90 -0.81 -2.56
C LEU A 48 1.46 -0.10 -1.32
N ALA A 49 2.19 -0.80 -0.44
CA ALA A 49 2.88 -0.20 0.70
C ALA A 49 3.88 0.88 0.24
N ASN A 50 4.63 0.60 -0.83
CA ASN A 50 5.53 1.56 -1.44
C ASN A 50 4.79 2.78 -2.01
N TYR A 51 3.62 2.56 -2.62
CA TYR A 51 2.80 3.67 -3.12
C TYR A 51 2.42 4.60 -1.97
N TRP A 52 1.94 4.05 -0.86
CA TRP A 52 1.59 4.84 0.31
C TRP A 52 2.79 5.54 0.94
N ARG A 53 3.93 4.87 1.11
CA ARG A 53 5.16 5.49 1.61
C ARG A 53 5.62 6.66 0.75
N LYS A 54 5.44 6.58 -0.58
CA LYS A 54 5.80 7.65 -1.51
C LYS A 54 4.87 8.85 -1.44
N HIS A 55 3.57 8.62 -1.19
CA HIS A 55 2.54 9.67 -1.28
C HIS A 55 2.06 10.19 0.09
N ASN A 56 2.47 9.56 1.20
CA ASN A 56 2.12 9.99 2.55
C ASN A 56 3.35 10.04 3.48
N SER A 57 3.68 11.23 3.94
CA SER A 57 4.86 11.50 4.77
C SER A 57 4.73 10.98 6.22
N ALA A 58 3.53 10.62 6.67
CA ALA A 58 3.32 10.00 7.99
C ALA A 58 3.90 8.58 8.05
N ILE A 59 3.94 7.87 6.92
CA ILE A 59 4.54 6.56 6.82
C ILE A 59 6.04 6.74 6.82
N SER A 60 6.71 6.30 7.86
CA SER A 60 8.15 6.47 8.09
C SER A 60 8.98 5.34 7.48
N ALA A 61 8.45 4.12 7.42
CA ALA A 61 9.13 2.98 6.82
C ALA A 61 8.16 1.87 6.38
N VAL A 62 8.69 0.95 5.58
CA VAL A 62 8.06 -0.33 5.24
C VAL A 62 9.02 -1.46 5.63
N ILE A 63 8.53 -2.42 6.39
CA ILE A 63 9.17 -3.71 6.66
C ILE A 63 8.56 -4.71 5.69
N TYR A 64 9.39 -5.36 4.87
CA TYR A 64 8.94 -6.30 3.85
C TYR A 64 8.94 -7.73 4.40
N ASN A 65 8.08 -8.59 3.85
CA ASN A 65 7.96 -9.99 4.29
C ASN A 65 9.26 -10.81 4.15
N ASP A 66 10.17 -10.40 3.28
CA ASP A 66 11.45 -11.03 3.02
C ASP A 66 12.63 -10.31 3.69
N ASP A 67 12.36 -9.27 4.49
CA ASP A 67 13.38 -8.71 5.37
C ASP A 67 13.72 -9.71 6.48
N GLY A 68 15.01 -10.04 6.59
CA GLY A 68 15.53 -10.73 7.77
C GLY A 68 15.32 -9.91 9.04
N LEU A 69 15.32 -10.59 10.19
CA LEU A 69 15.10 -9.96 11.49
C LEU A 69 16.15 -8.86 11.78
N ASP A 70 17.39 -9.04 11.33
CA ASP A 70 18.47 -8.07 11.40
C ASP A 70 18.16 -6.79 10.60
N VAL A 71 17.66 -6.93 9.36
CA VAL A 71 17.28 -5.81 8.50
C VAL A 71 16.08 -5.07 9.07
N ALA A 72 15.07 -5.79 9.56
CA ALA A 72 13.90 -5.21 10.20
C ALA A 72 14.26 -4.43 11.47
N ASN A 73 15.10 -5.02 12.33
CA ASN A 73 15.59 -4.36 13.56
C ASN A 73 16.40 -3.12 13.25
N GLU A 74 17.25 -3.15 12.21
CA GLU A 74 18.01 -1.97 11.81
C GLU A 74 17.11 -0.86 11.29
N LYS A 75 16.07 -1.18 10.49
CA LYS A 75 15.05 -0.18 10.09
C LYS A 75 14.39 0.47 11.30
N ILE A 76 13.95 -0.35 12.27
CA ILE A 76 13.32 0.15 13.50
C ILE A 76 14.29 1.04 14.28
N ARG A 77 15.54 0.60 14.48
CA ARG A 77 16.56 1.37 15.18
C ARG A 77 16.79 2.73 14.52
N GLN A 78 16.92 2.77 13.20
CA GLN A 78 17.15 3.99 12.43
C GLN A 78 15.98 4.98 12.57
N LEU A 79 14.74 4.49 12.64
CA LEU A 79 13.57 5.33 12.92
C LEU A 79 13.66 6.00 14.30
N PHE A 80 13.95 5.23 15.35
CA PHE A 80 14.00 5.76 16.72
C PHE A 80 15.12 6.79 16.95
N ILE A 81 16.23 6.70 16.22
CA ILE A 81 17.28 7.73 16.25
C ILE A 81 17.02 8.90 15.28
N GLY A 82 15.84 8.93 14.65
CA GLY A 82 15.38 10.04 13.80
C GLY A 82 16.05 10.12 12.44
N ARG A 83 16.62 9.02 11.92
CA ARG A 83 17.17 8.99 10.57
C ARG A 83 16.06 8.73 9.55
N TYR A 84 16.09 9.50 8.47
CA TYR A 84 15.19 9.27 7.36
C TYR A 84 15.66 8.05 6.56
N LEU A 85 14.83 7.01 6.54
CA LEU A 85 15.03 5.85 5.68
C LEU A 85 14.40 6.11 4.31
N SER A 86 15.24 6.28 3.29
CA SER A 86 14.82 6.38 1.89
C SER A 86 14.63 5.04 1.19
N PHE A 87 14.93 3.93 1.88
CA PHE A 87 14.96 2.61 1.27
C PHE A 87 13.55 2.02 1.12
N THR A 88 12.96 2.18 -0.06
CA THR A 88 11.90 1.28 -0.53
C THR A 88 12.51 0.23 -1.45
N ARG A 89 12.12 -1.04 -1.31
CA ARG A 89 12.51 -2.14 -2.20
C ARG A 89 11.32 -2.55 -3.07
N GLY A 90 11.63 -3.08 -4.25
CA GLY A 90 10.61 -3.58 -5.17
C GLY A 90 9.89 -2.49 -5.95
N ASN A 91 8.86 -2.90 -6.70
CA ASN A 91 8.08 -1.99 -7.52
C ASN A 91 7.14 -1.13 -6.65
N THR A 92 6.76 0.03 -7.15
CA THR A 92 5.79 0.94 -6.52
C THR A 92 4.60 1.09 -7.46
N LEU A 93 3.37 0.87 -7.00
CA LEU A 93 2.19 1.16 -7.83
C LEU A 93 2.22 2.62 -8.30
N THR A 94 1.77 2.87 -9.53
CA THR A 94 1.55 4.24 -10.00
C THR A 94 0.21 4.76 -9.47
N GLN A 95 0.00 6.09 -9.52
CA GLN A 95 -1.29 6.68 -9.19
C GLN A 95 -2.44 6.08 -10.01
N MET A 96 -2.22 5.87 -11.32
CA MET A 96 -3.24 5.29 -12.19
C MET A 96 -3.53 3.83 -11.86
N GLU A 97 -2.49 3.05 -11.51
CA GLU A 97 -2.65 1.67 -11.07
C GLU A 97 -3.41 1.58 -9.74
N PHE A 98 -3.11 2.46 -8.78
CA PHE A 98 -3.85 2.58 -7.53
C PHE A 98 -5.33 2.89 -7.79
N THR A 99 -5.61 3.90 -8.62
CA THR A 99 -6.99 4.30 -8.96
C THR A 99 -7.77 3.17 -9.65
N ILE A 100 -7.19 2.55 -10.67
CA ILE A 100 -7.85 1.44 -11.40
C ILE A 100 -8.09 0.25 -10.47
N MET A 101 -7.12 -0.08 -9.61
CA MET A 101 -7.28 -1.15 -8.63
C MET A 101 -8.40 -0.85 -7.64
N GLY A 102 -8.51 0.40 -7.16
CA GLY A 102 -9.61 0.87 -6.32
C GLY A 102 -10.97 0.61 -6.97
N TYR A 103 -11.17 1.04 -8.22
CA TYR A 103 -12.41 0.79 -8.94
C TYR A 103 -12.73 -0.71 -9.09
N MET A 104 -11.73 -1.53 -9.44
CA MET A 104 -11.94 -2.98 -9.60
C MET A 104 -12.35 -3.65 -8.28
N VAL A 105 -11.74 -3.25 -7.16
CA VAL A 105 -12.08 -3.75 -5.82
C VAL A 105 -13.47 -3.26 -5.39
N SER A 106 -13.88 -2.06 -5.81
CA SER A 106 -15.25 -1.56 -5.64
C SER A 106 -16.28 -2.19 -6.58
N GLY A 107 -15.88 -3.16 -7.42
CA GLY A 107 -16.79 -3.95 -8.26
C GLY A 107 -17.00 -3.42 -9.67
N TYR A 108 -16.29 -2.38 -10.09
CA TYR A 108 -16.40 -1.86 -11.46
C TYR A 108 -15.75 -2.83 -12.46
N ASN A 109 -16.42 -3.06 -13.57
CA ASN A 109 -15.86 -3.82 -14.68
C ASN A 109 -14.96 -2.93 -15.58
N PRO A 110 -14.08 -3.51 -16.41
CA PRO A 110 -13.16 -2.73 -17.24
C PRO A 110 -13.81 -1.68 -18.17
N TYR A 111 -15.04 -1.93 -18.66
CA TYR A 111 -15.77 -0.97 -19.50
C TYR A 111 -16.24 0.24 -18.70
N GLN A 112 -16.77 0.02 -17.50
CA GLN A 112 -17.18 1.11 -16.61
C GLN A 112 -15.97 1.95 -16.19
N ILE A 113 -14.82 1.31 -15.93
CA ILE A 113 -13.58 2.04 -15.60
C ILE A 113 -13.08 2.85 -16.80
N ALA A 114 -13.12 2.27 -18.01
CA ALA A 114 -12.76 2.97 -19.24
C ALA A 114 -13.62 4.22 -19.45
N GLU A 115 -14.93 4.11 -19.23
CA GLU A 115 -15.88 5.23 -19.32
C GLU A 115 -15.61 6.30 -18.25
N VAL A 116 -15.49 5.90 -16.98
CA VAL A 116 -15.26 6.82 -15.85
C VAL A 116 -13.92 7.56 -15.96
N LEU A 117 -12.89 6.90 -16.49
CA LEU A 117 -11.56 7.48 -16.62
C LEU A 117 -11.31 8.14 -18.00
N ASP A 118 -12.28 8.08 -18.92
CA ASP A 118 -12.12 8.49 -20.32
C ASP A 118 -10.87 7.88 -20.99
N MET A 119 -10.76 6.54 -20.88
CA MET A 119 -9.62 5.77 -21.36
C MET A 119 -10.04 4.69 -22.33
N ASP A 120 -9.17 4.37 -23.30
CA ASP A 120 -9.37 3.20 -24.14
C ASP A 120 -9.37 1.90 -23.32
N ILE A 121 -10.31 1.01 -23.62
CA ILE A 121 -10.49 -0.27 -22.91
C ILE A 121 -9.22 -1.14 -22.92
N ARG A 122 -8.39 -1.09 -23.97
CA ARG A 122 -7.12 -1.84 -24.03
C ARG A 122 -6.12 -1.30 -23.02
N SER A 123 -6.14 0.02 -22.76
CA SER A 123 -5.32 0.63 -21.72
C SER A 123 -5.71 0.10 -20.34
N ILE A 124 -7.00 -0.04 -20.06
CA ILE A 124 -7.48 -0.63 -18.79
C ILE A 124 -6.99 -2.07 -18.62
N TYR A 125 -7.07 -2.90 -19.66
CA TYR A 125 -6.51 -4.27 -19.61
C TYR A 125 -5.00 -4.29 -19.42
N ALA A 126 -4.26 -3.38 -20.06
CA ALA A 126 -2.83 -3.26 -19.87
C ALA A 126 -2.47 -2.84 -18.43
N TYR A 127 -3.23 -1.92 -17.83
CA TYR A 127 -3.07 -1.56 -16.41
C TYR A 127 -3.40 -2.73 -15.49
N LYS A 128 -4.51 -3.44 -15.74
CA LYS A 128 -4.88 -4.65 -14.99
C LYS A 128 -3.74 -5.66 -14.94
N GLN A 129 -3.13 -5.97 -16.09
CA GLN A 129 -2.02 -6.90 -16.18
C GLN A 129 -0.78 -6.40 -15.40
N ARG A 130 -0.47 -5.10 -15.47
CA ARG A 130 0.62 -4.50 -14.69
C ARG A 130 0.36 -4.58 -13.19
N ILE A 131 -0.86 -4.28 -12.74
CA ILE A 131 -1.28 -4.38 -11.34
C ILE A 131 -1.11 -5.83 -10.87
N GLU A 132 -1.66 -6.81 -11.60
CA GLU A 132 -1.55 -8.23 -11.23
C GLU A 132 -0.09 -8.70 -11.12
N LYS A 133 0.78 -8.23 -12.03
CA LYS A 133 2.22 -8.51 -11.98
C LYS A 133 2.90 -7.90 -10.75
N ARG A 134 2.55 -6.66 -10.39
CA ARG A 134 3.13 -5.94 -9.24
C ARG A 134 2.64 -6.48 -7.90
N MET A 135 1.35 -6.79 -7.84
CA MET A 135 0.71 -7.37 -6.66
C MET A 135 0.95 -8.88 -6.54
N GLY A 136 1.60 -9.52 -7.52
CA GLY A 136 1.96 -10.93 -7.47
C GLY A 136 0.78 -11.90 -7.48
N GLY A 137 -0.36 -11.52 -8.06
CA GLY A 137 -1.58 -12.33 -8.07
C GLY A 137 -2.71 -11.69 -8.90
N LYS A 138 -3.75 -12.47 -9.22
CA LYS A 138 -4.94 -11.94 -9.88
C LYS A 138 -5.72 -11.04 -8.93
N ILE A 139 -6.17 -9.88 -9.39
CA ILE A 139 -6.92 -8.92 -8.54
C ILE A 139 -8.12 -9.61 -7.88
N ASN A 140 -8.87 -10.43 -8.64
CA ASN A 140 -10.03 -11.15 -8.11
C ASN A 140 -9.66 -12.16 -7.01
N GLU A 141 -8.51 -12.84 -7.13
CA GLU A 141 -8.03 -13.77 -6.10
C GLU A 141 -7.60 -13.02 -4.83
N LEU A 142 -6.87 -11.91 -4.99
CA LEU A 142 -6.46 -11.05 -3.88
C LEU A 142 -7.69 -10.48 -3.16
N PHE A 143 -8.71 -10.10 -3.92
CA PHE A 143 -9.98 -9.63 -3.38
C PHE A 143 -10.75 -10.69 -2.59
N ILE A 144 -10.84 -11.93 -3.08
CA ILE A 144 -11.48 -13.03 -2.37
C ILE A 144 -10.77 -13.35 -1.04
N ARG A 145 -9.45 -13.15 -0.98
CA ARG A 145 -8.65 -13.32 0.24
C ARG A 145 -8.77 -12.16 1.23
N SER A 146 -9.33 -11.03 0.82
CA SER A 146 -9.55 -9.88 1.70
C SER A 146 -10.80 -10.08 2.55
N HIS A 147 -10.77 -9.64 3.81
CA HIS A 147 -11.95 -9.62 4.65
C HIS A 147 -13.02 -8.72 4.04
N SER A 148 -14.29 -9.12 4.17
CA SER A 148 -15.41 -8.21 3.94
C SER A 148 -15.33 -7.07 4.97
N VAL A 149 -15.35 -5.83 4.51
CA VAL A 149 -15.57 -4.68 5.41
C VAL A 149 -17.03 -4.77 5.87
N GLN A 150 -17.25 -5.11 7.14
CA GLN A 150 -18.58 -4.98 7.74
C GLN A 150 -18.79 -3.48 8.00
N HIS A 151 -19.72 -2.88 7.25
CA HIS A 151 -20.23 -1.54 7.52
C HIS A 151 -21.23 -1.57 8.68
#